data_AF-A0A3P9PX48-F1
#
_entry.id   AF-A0A3P9PX48-F1
#
_cell.length_a   1.000
_cell.length_b   1.000
_cell.length_c   1.000
_cell.angle_alpha   90.00
_cell.angle_beta   90.00
_cell.angle_gamma   90.00
#
_symmetry.space_group_name_H-M   'P 1'
#
loop_
_entity.id
_entity.type
_entity.pdbx_description
1 polymer ?
#
loop_
_entity_poly.entity_id
_entity_poly.type
_entity_poly.pdbx_seq_one_letter_code
_entity_poly.pdbx_strand_id
1 'polypeptide(L)'
;VLHKTHYVELLLVVDNDRVRHTHTHTHTHTHSTCSIYTQLNVRVVLVGLDIWTKQNLINTEGGAGEVLSRFTQWREKELVPRRRHDSAQLILFGVTAGMAYVSTVCSRSHGGGINAFLNNNVAAFASIVAHELGHNLGMNHDDGRSCSCPAAACIMHSGTSSPNHSPDLRCSQLNR
;
A
#
# COMPACT_ATOMS: atom_id res chain seq x y z
N VAL A 1 -8.49 -10.32 16.01
CA VAL A 1 -8.50 -11.20 14.81
C VAL A 1 -9.95 -11.38 14.35
N LEU A 2 -10.23 -11.27 13.04
CA LEU A 2 -11.59 -11.40 12.48
C LEU A 2 -12.08 -12.86 12.58
N HIS A 3 -13.37 -13.07 12.80
CA HIS A 3 -13.96 -14.42 12.96
C HIS A 3 -14.14 -15.18 11.64
N LYS A 4 -14.12 -14.48 10.50
CA LYS A 4 -14.21 -15.03 9.15
C LYS A 4 -13.07 -14.51 8.30
N THR A 5 -12.68 -15.27 7.28
CA THR A 5 -11.73 -14.80 6.27
C THR A 5 -12.36 -13.72 5.41
N HIS A 6 -11.71 -12.58 5.32
CA HIS A 6 -12.08 -11.48 4.43
C HIS A 6 -11.08 -11.40 3.28
N TYR A 7 -11.51 -10.84 2.15
CA TYR A 7 -10.69 -10.68 0.96
C TYR A 7 -10.60 -9.20 0.62
N VAL A 8 -9.42 -8.77 0.14
CA VAL A 8 -9.21 -7.44 -0.39
C VAL A 8 -8.71 -7.59 -1.82
N GLU A 9 -9.50 -7.15 -2.78
CA GLU A 9 -9.11 -7.06 -4.19
C GLU A 9 -8.19 -5.84 -4.38
N LEU A 10 -6.89 -6.09 -4.50
CA LEU A 10 -5.86 -5.08 -4.65
C LEU A 10 -5.48 -4.88 -6.11
N LEU A 11 -5.39 -3.63 -6.54
CA LEU A 11 -4.82 -3.25 -7.84
C LEU A 11 -3.54 -2.44 -7.63
N LEU A 12 -2.44 -2.81 -8.30
CA LEU A 12 -1.20 -2.05 -8.24
C LEU A 12 -1.05 -1.15 -9.46
N VAL A 13 -0.60 0.09 -9.24
CA VAL A 13 -0.30 1.04 -10.30
C VAL A 13 1.17 1.40 -10.23
N VAL A 14 1.89 1.34 -11.34
CA VAL A 14 3.32 1.66 -11.41
C VAL A 14 3.53 2.90 -12.25
N ASP A 15 4.24 3.89 -11.70
CA ASP A 15 4.59 5.11 -12.41
C ASP A 15 5.53 4.87 -13.61
N ASN A 16 5.59 5.86 -14.49
CA ASN A 16 6.42 5.84 -15.68
C ASN A 16 7.92 5.89 -15.35
N ASP A 17 8.28 6.64 -14.31
CA ASP A 17 9.68 6.80 -13.93
C ASP A 17 10.29 5.45 -13.54
N ARG A 18 9.54 4.55 -12.88
CA ARG A 18 10.00 3.18 -12.62
C ARG A 18 10.25 2.38 -13.90
N VAL A 19 9.36 2.47 -14.89
CA VAL A 19 9.50 1.78 -16.18
C VAL A 19 10.76 2.24 -16.91
N ARG A 20 11.05 3.55 -16.86
CA ARG A 20 12.26 4.12 -17.49
C ARG A 20 13.54 3.68 -16.79
N HIS A 21 13.52 3.48 -15.47
CA HIS A 21 14.70 3.12 -14.68
C HIS A 21 14.90 1.61 -14.45
N THR A 22 13.95 0.75 -14.85
CA THR A 22 14.09 -0.71 -14.70
C THR A 22 13.62 -1.50 -15.92
N HIS A 23 14.50 -2.32 -16.48
CA HIS A 23 14.20 -3.33 -17.52
C HIS A 23 13.63 -4.65 -16.93
N THR A 24 13.20 -4.66 -15.66
CA THR A 24 12.91 -5.90 -14.93
C THR A 24 11.46 -6.03 -14.50
N HIS A 25 10.91 -7.22 -14.73
CA HIS A 25 9.53 -7.66 -14.50
C HIS A 25 9.08 -7.43 -13.05
N THR A 26 8.04 -6.61 -12.87
CA THR A 26 7.43 -6.24 -11.58
C THR A 26 6.67 -7.36 -10.87
N HIS A 27 6.54 -8.54 -11.52
CA HIS A 27 5.76 -9.67 -11.04
C HIS A 27 6.27 -10.34 -9.76
N THR A 28 7.57 -10.25 -9.46
CA THR A 28 8.17 -10.94 -8.29
C THR A 28 7.97 -10.21 -6.96
N HIS A 29 7.48 -8.97 -6.97
CA HIS A 29 7.44 -8.11 -5.78
C HIS A 29 6.11 -8.11 -5.03
N THR A 30 5.05 -8.67 -5.63
CA THR A 30 3.67 -8.72 -5.11
C THR A 30 3.42 -9.84 -4.11
N HIS A 31 4.27 -10.87 -4.08
CA HIS A 31 4.02 -12.08 -3.29
C HIS A 31 4.24 -11.85 -1.78
N SER A 32 5.20 -10.98 -1.43
CA SER A 32 5.62 -10.75 -0.04
C SER A 32 4.64 -9.88 0.77
N THR A 33 3.90 -8.96 0.12
CA THR A 33 2.89 -8.11 0.78
C THR A 33 1.65 -8.89 1.18
N CYS A 34 1.27 -9.89 0.37
CA CYS A 34 0.03 -10.64 0.54
C CYS A 34 0.02 -11.56 1.77
N SER A 35 1.19 -12.06 2.23
CA SER A 35 1.25 -12.98 3.38
C SER A 35 1.09 -12.28 4.73
N ILE A 36 1.37 -10.98 4.82
CA ILE A 36 1.38 -10.22 6.09
C ILE A 36 0.00 -10.22 6.75
N TYR A 37 -1.07 -10.01 5.97
CA TYR A 37 -2.45 -9.88 6.43
C TYR A 37 -3.13 -11.19 6.86
N THR A 38 -2.51 -12.34 6.58
CA THR A 38 -3.06 -13.66 6.98
C THR A 38 -3.26 -13.76 8.49
N GLN A 39 -2.42 -13.07 9.27
CA GLN A 39 -2.49 -12.99 10.74
C GLN A 39 -3.79 -12.36 11.26
N LEU A 40 -4.49 -11.58 10.43
CA LEU A 40 -5.76 -10.93 10.75
C LEU A 40 -6.98 -11.61 10.14
N ASN A 41 -6.81 -12.79 9.52
CA ASN A 41 -7.82 -13.43 8.67
C ASN A 41 -8.23 -12.56 7.46
N VAL A 42 -7.30 -11.80 6.91
CA VAL A 42 -7.49 -11.04 5.66
C VAL A 42 -6.58 -11.62 4.58
N ARG A 43 -7.13 -11.88 3.40
CA ARG A 43 -6.39 -12.33 2.22
C ARG A 43 -6.38 -11.22 1.17
N VAL A 44 -5.20 -10.69 0.89
CA VAL A 44 -5.01 -9.71 -0.19
C VAL A 44 -4.85 -10.48 -1.50
N VAL A 45 -5.66 -10.15 -2.49
CA VAL A 45 -5.66 -10.79 -3.82
C VAL A 45 -5.34 -9.71 -4.85
N LEU A 46 -4.26 -9.91 -5.61
CA LEU A 46 -3.91 -9.02 -6.71
C LEU A 46 -4.86 -9.28 -7.89
N VAL A 47 -5.72 -8.32 -8.20
CA VAL A 47 -6.71 -8.43 -9.30
C VAL A 47 -6.30 -7.65 -10.55
N GLY A 48 -5.26 -6.82 -10.46
CA GLY A 48 -4.77 -6.04 -11.58
C GLY A 48 -3.42 -5.37 -11.34
N LEU A 49 -2.74 -5.09 -12.44
CA LEU A 49 -1.50 -4.32 -12.51
C LEU A 49 -1.63 -3.33 -13.68
N ASP A 50 -1.62 -2.04 -13.38
CA ASP A 50 -1.66 -0.96 -14.38
C ASP A 50 -0.28 -0.26 -14.40
N ILE A 51 0.37 -0.24 -15.57
CA ILE A 51 1.73 0.31 -15.71
C ILE A 51 1.68 1.48 -16.68
N TRP A 52 2.06 2.66 -16.20
CA TRP A 52 2.09 3.88 -16.99
C TRP A 52 3.32 3.92 -17.89
N THR A 53 3.31 3.24 -19.03
CA THR A 53 4.49 3.06 -19.90
C THR A 53 4.85 4.26 -20.78
N LYS A 54 3.90 5.16 -21.06
CA LYS A 54 4.12 6.34 -21.91
C LYS A 54 4.42 7.61 -21.11
N GLN A 55 3.63 7.88 -20.09
CA GLN A 55 3.73 9.04 -19.21
C GLN A 55 2.91 8.78 -17.95
N ASN A 56 3.20 9.49 -16.86
CA ASN A 56 2.34 9.48 -15.68
C ASN A 56 0.95 10.04 -16.01
N LEU A 57 -0.10 9.36 -15.56
CA LEU A 57 -1.49 9.79 -15.80
C LEU A 57 -1.99 10.83 -14.76
N ILE A 58 -1.15 11.09 -13.75
CA ILE A 58 -1.33 12.17 -12.78
C ILE A 58 0.00 12.91 -12.61
N ASN A 59 -0.04 14.14 -12.12
CA ASN A 59 1.16 14.83 -11.65
C ASN A 59 1.61 14.22 -10.29
N THR A 60 2.83 13.66 -10.27
CA THR A 60 3.46 13.00 -9.12
C THR A 60 4.39 13.94 -8.31
N GLU A 61 4.47 15.21 -8.66
CA GLU A 61 5.21 16.24 -7.94
C GLU A 61 4.41 16.83 -6.77
N GLY A 62 5.12 17.39 -5.78
CA GLY A 62 4.54 18.03 -4.60
C GLY A 62 4.53 17.14 -3.36
N GLY A 63 3.74 17.52 -2.36
CA GLY A 63 3.62 16.77 -1.11
C GLY A 63 2.87 15.43 -1.27
N ALA A 64 3.18 14.45 -0.43
CA ALA A 64 2.56 13.12 -0.46
C ALA A 64 1.01 13.17 -0.44
N GLY A 65 0.42 14.08 0.35
CA GLY A 65 -1.03 14.25 0.42
C GLY A 65 -1.64 14.79 -0.87
N GLU A 66 -0.92 15.65 -1.60
CA GLU A 66 -1.38 16.14 -2.90
C GLU A 66 -1.36 15.03 -3.95
N VAL A 67 -0.27 14.24 -3.98
CA VAL A 67 -0.13 13.11 -4.90
C VAL A 67 -1.18 12.04 -4.60
N LEU A 68 -1.42 11.72 -3.33
CA LEU A 68 -2.48 10.79 -2.91
C LEU A 68 -3.88 11.29 -3.35
N SER A 69 -4.16 12.57 -3.17
CA SER A 69 -5.42 13.18 -3.59
C SER A 69 -5.61 13.07 -5.11
N ARG A 70 -4.58 13.39 -5.91
CA ARG A 70 -4.64 13.25 -7.37
C ARG A 70 -4.81 11.79 -7.80
N PHE A 71 -4.09 10.87 -7.15
CA PHE A 71 -4.16 9.44 -7.44
C PHE A 71 -5.55 8.88 -7.17
N THR A 72 -6.14 9.18 -6.01
CA THR A 72 -7.47 8.69 -5.64
C THR A 72 -8.57 9.28 -6.51
N GLN A 73 -8.47 10.56 -6.90
CA GLN A 73 -9.36 11.18 -7.89
C GLN A 73 -9.25 10.52 -9.27
N TRP A 74 -8.03 10.26 -9.75
CA TRP A 74 -7.81 9.53 -11.01
C TRP A 74 -8.36 8.11 -10.92
N ARG A 75 -8.13 7.41 -9.80
CA ARG A 75 -8.65 6.06 -9.56
C ARG A 75 -10.17 6.05 -9.69
N GLU A 76 -10.86 6.97 -9.02
CA GLU A 76 -12.32 7.05 -9.03
C GLU A 76 -12.87 7.29 -10.44
N LYS A 77 -12.27 8.23 -11.17
CA LYS A 77 -12.74 8.66 -12.49
C LYS A 77 -12.39 7.67 -13.60
N GLU A 78 -11.17 7.14 -13.56
CA GLU A 78 -10.60 6.40 -14.69
C GLU A 78 -10.44 4.91 -14.40
N LEU A 79 -9.93 4.53 -13.23
CA LEU A 79 -9.53 3.14 -12.96
C LEU A 79 -10.70 2.26 -12.52
N VAL A 80 -11.53 2.75 -11.58
CA VAL A 80 -12.70 2.03 -11.05
C VAL A 80 -13.67 1.62 -12.17
N PRO A 81 -14.00 2.47 -13.16
CA PRO A 81 -14.84 2.07 -14.29
C PRO A 81 -14.22 0.98 -15.18
N ARG A 82 -12.88 0.93 -15.27
CA ARG A 82 -12.16 -0.04 -16.12
C ARG A 82 -12.04 -1.42 -15.48
N ARG A 83 -11.78 -1.48 -14.17
CA ARG A 83 -11.55 -2.73 -13.41
C ARG A 83 -12.07 -2.58 -12.00
N ARG A 84 -12.92 -3.50 -11.55
CA ARG A 84 -13.37 -3.58 -10.16
C ARG A 84 -12.21 -4.00 -9.24
N HIS A 85 -12.07 -3.32 -8.11
CA HIS A 85 -11.08 -3.58 -7.06
C HIS A 85 -11.47 -2.80 -5.78
N ASP A 86 -11.07 -3.30 -4.61
CA ASP A 86 -11.41 -2.71 -3.31
C ASP A 86 -10.47 -1.56 -2.90
N SER A 87 -9.19 -1.69 -3.22
CA SER A 87 -8.16 -0.65 -3.01
C SER A 87 -7.12 -0.68 -4.12
N ALA A 88 -6.52 0.47 -4.43
CA ALA A 88 -5.37 0.55 -5.34
C ALA A 88 -4.17 1.23 -4.69
N GLN A 89 -2.97 0.75 -5.02
CA GLN A 89 -1.72 1.27 -4.46
C GLN A 89 -0.80 1.74 -5.60
N LEU A 90 -0.49 3.03 -5.62
CA LEU A 90 0.45 3.62 -6.58
C LEU A 90 1.88 3.44 -6.08
N ILE A 91 2.76 3.03 -6.96
CA ILE A 91 4.18 2.79 -6.71
C ILE A 91 4.96 3.91 -7.39
N LEU A 92 5.65 4.71 -6.58
CA LEU A 92 6.38 5.90 -7.01
C LEU A 92 7.89 5.70 -6.81
N PHE A 93 8.68 6.13 -7.80
CA PHE A 93 10.13 6.14 -7.67
C PHE A 93 10.63 7.49 -7.11
N GLY A 94 11.48 7.47 -6.07
CA GLY A 94 12.17 8.66 -5.57
C GLY A 94 11.42 9.55 -4.56
N VAL A 95 10.24 9.15 -4.08
CA VAL A 95 9.48 9.87 -3.03
C VAL A 95 9.91 9.42 -1.62
N THR A 96 9.79 10.29 -0.62
CA THR A 96 10.34 10.12 0.73
C THR A 96 9.57 9.15 1.65
N ALA A 97 8.29 8.82 1.40
CA ALA A 97 7.50 7.87 2.19
C ALA A 97 6.21 7.40 1.46
N GLY A 98 5.44 6.51 2.09
CA GLY A 98 4.06 6.16 1.70
C GLY A 98 3.02 7.09 2.33
N MET A 99 1.78 7.04 1.81
CA MET A 99 0.62 7.70 2.42
C MET A 99 -0.69 7.07 1.96
N ALA A 100 -1.64 6.91 2.87
CA ALA A 100 -2.99 6.42 2.61
C ALA A 100 -4.04 7.08 3.50
N TYR A 101 -5.30 7.09 3.04
CA TYR A 101 -6.44 7.43 3.88
C TYR A 101 -6.80 6.28 4.83
N VAL A 102 -7.28 6.62 6.01
CA VAL A 102 -7.65 5.65 7.05
C VAL A 102 -9.11 5.21 6.90
N SER A 103 -9.38 3.91 7.05
CA SER A 103 -10.73 3.31 7.00
C SER A 103 -11.46 3.55 5.67
N THR A 104 -10.72 3.48 4.56
CA THR A 104 -11.26 3.76 3.21
C THR A 104 -11.21 2.57 2.27
N VAL A 105 -10.89 1.37 2.75
CA VAL A 105 -11.02 0.14 1.95
C VAL A 105 -12.45 0.06 1.37
N CYS A 106 -12.56 -0.32 0.10
CA CYS A 106 -13.81 -0.32 -0.68
C CYS A 106 -14.42 1.06 -0.98
N SER A 107 -13.89 2.15 -0.42
CA SER A 107 -14.33 3.50 -0.77
C SER A 107 -14.02 3.77 -2.23
N ARG A 108 -15.04 4.21 -2.98
CA ARG A 108 -14.89 4.57 -4.39
C ARG A 108 -13.93 5.74 -4.58
N SER A 109 -14.00 6.75 -3.72
CA SER A 109 -13.25 8.00 -3.84
C SER A 109 -11.92 8.01 -3.10
N HIS A 110 -11.76 7.23 -2.02
CA HIS A 110 -10.56 7.30 -1.15
C HIS A 110 -9.87 5.94 -0.91
N GLY A 111 -10.34 4.85 -1.53
CA GLY A 111 -9.77 3.51 -1.38
C GLY A 111 -8.45 3.35 -2.11
N GLY A 112 -7.37 3.89 -1.56
CA GLY A 112 -6.03 3.70 -2.09
C GLY A 112 -4.93 4.35 -1.27
N GLY A 113 -3.70 4.18 -1.74
CA GLY A 113 -2.49 4.72 -1.15
C GLY A 113 -1.38 4.92 -2.17
N ILE A 114 -0.35 5.66 -1.78
CA ILE A 114 0.88 5.86 -2.55
C ILE A 114 2.06 5.28 -1.77
N ASN A 115 3.04 4.72 -2.46
CA ASN A 115 4.10 3.94 -1.85
C ASN A 115 5.42 4.23 -2.55
N ALA A 116 6.41 4.68 -1.79
CA ALA A 116 7.76 4.88 -2.31
C ALA A 116 8.47 3.53 -2.52
N PHE A 117 9.05 3.35 -3.71
CA PHE A 117 9.95 2.24 -4.00
C PHE A 117 11.39 2.74 -4.06
N LEU A 118 12.16 2.49 -3.00
CA LEU A 118 13.54 2.97 -2.85
C LEU A 118 14.55 1.82 -2.91
N ASN A 119 15.70 2.08 -3.55
CA ASN A 119 16.89 1.24 -3.52
C ASN A 119 16.71 -0.24 -3.92
N ASN A 120 15.69 -0.56 -4.71
CA ASN A 120 15.34 -1.94 -5.08
C ASN A 120 15.12 -2.89 -3.87
N ASN A 121 14.83 -2.35 -2.68
CA ASN A 121 14.59 -3.14 -1.49
C ASN A 121 13.13 -3.60 -1.43
N VAL A 122 12.89 -4.82 -1.91
CA VAL A 122 11.56 -5.43 -2.02
C VAL A 122 10.91 -5.64 -0.66
N ALA A 123 11.69 -6.01 0.36
CA ALA A 123 11.15 -6.26 1.71
C ALA A 123 10.67 -4.95 2.35
N ALA A 124 11.49 -3.89 2.28
CA ALA A 124 11.10 -2.57 2.75
C ALA A 124 9.86 -2.04 2.03
N PHE A 125 9.83 -2.18 0.71
CA PHE A 125 8.67 -1.79 -0.09
C PHE A 125 7.40 -2.57 0.29
N ALA A 126 7.52 -3.88 0.52
CA ALA A 126 6.40 -4.69 0.94
C ALA A 126 5.84 -4.25 2.30
N SER A 127 6.72 -3.86 3.24
CA SER A 127 6.30 -3.28 4.51
C SER A 127 5.58 -1.95 4.34
N ILE A 128 6.02 -1.07 3.44
CA ILE A 128 5.34 0.20 3.14
C ILE A 128 3.94 -0.09 2.59
N VAL A 129 3.81 -0.95 1.57
CA VAL A 129 2.48 -1.30 1.02
C VAL A 129 1.55 -1.91 2.07
N ALA A 130 2.08 -2.75 2.97
CA ALA A 130 1.30 -3.30 4.07
C ALA A 130 0.96 -2.27 5.15
N HIS A 131 1.78 -1.25 5.36
CA HIS A 131 1.47 -0.13 6.24
C HIS A 131 0.31 0.69 5.67
N GLU A 132 0.42 1.12 4.40
CA GLU A 132 -0.57 1.98 3.74
C GLU A 132 -1.91 1.27 3.51
N LEU A 133 -1.88 -0.01 3.11
CA LEU A 133 -3.10 -0.81 3.03
C LEU A 133 -3.68 -1.08 4.44
N GLY A 134 -2.85 -1.10 5.48
CA GLY A 134 -3.29 -1.17 6.88
C GLY A 134 -4.11 0.05 7.28
N HIS A 135 -3.66 1.25 6.88
CA HIS A 135 -4.46 2.47 7.00
C HIS A 135 -5.80 2.35 6.26
N ASN A 136 -5.81 1.94 4.99
CA ASN A 136 -7.09 1.76 4.28
C ASN A 136 -8.03 0.79 5.01
N LEU A 137 -7.50 -0.25 5.64
CA LEU A 137 -8.25 -1.20 6.46
C LEU A 137 -8.66 -0.66 7.85
N GLY A 138 -8.27 0.56 8.19
CA GLY A 138 -8.67 1.27 9.40
C GLY A 138 -7.70 1.15 10.57
N MET A 139 -6.46 0.77 10.32
CA MET A 139 -5.42 0.74 11.36
C MET A 139 -4.83 2.14 11.55
N ASN A 140 -4.64 2.52 12.81
CA ASN A 140 -3.85 3.69 13.20
C ASN A 140 -2.44 3.25 13.59
N HIS A 141 -1.53 4.21 13.71
CA HIS A 141 -0.18 3.89 14.19
C HIS A 141 -0.18 3.25 15.57
N ASP A 142 0.84 2.43 15.82
CA ASP A 142 1.06 1.75 17.09
C ASP A 142 1.85 2.61 18.11
N ASP A 143 2.08 3.89 17.79
CA ASP A 143 2.84 4.82 18.63
C ASP A 143 2.23 4.92 20.04
N GLY A 144 3.09 4.83 21.06
CA GLY A 144 2.66 4.93 22.46
C GLY A 144 1.90 3.70 22.98
N ARG A 145 1.73 2.64 22.19
CA ARG A 145 1.18 1.36 22.66
C ARG A 145 2.29 0.47 23.21
N SER A 146 2.03 -0.22 24.33
CA SER A 146 2.91 -1.30 24.80
C SER A 146 2.73 -2.54 23.93
N CYS A 147 3.29 -2.50 22.73
CA CYS A 147 3.25 -3.60 21.78
C CYS A 147 4.60 -4.29 21.67
N SER A 148 4.56 -5.63 21.71
CA SER A 148 5.72 -6.46 21.48
C SER A 148 5.63 -7.04 20.07
N CYS A 149 6.65 -6.77 19.27
CA CYS A 149 6.84 -7.37 17.95
C CYS A 149 8.20 -8.09 17.92
N PRO A 150 8.34 -9.19 17.18
CA PRO A 150 9.60 -9.94 17.07
C PRO A 150 10.79 -9.14 16.52
N ALA A 151 10.55 -7.99 15.89
CA ALA A 151 11.58 -7.08 15.40
C ALA A 151 11.50 -5.72 16.10
N ALA A 152 12.38 -4.79 15.71
CA ALA A 152 12.50 -3.47 16.33
C ALA A 152 11.20 -2.64 16.31
N ALA A 153 10.33 -2.86 15.31
CA ALA A 153 9.03 -2.19 15.20
C ALA A 153 8.00 -3.05 14.44
N CYS A 154 6.71 -2.86 14.73
CA CYS A 154 5.59 -3.50 14.04
C CYS A 154 5.26 -2.80 12.72
N ILE A 155 4.48 -3.42 11.83
CA ILE A 155 4.12 -2.81 10.53
C ILE A 155 3.48 -1.43 10.68
N MET A 156 2.62 -1.19 11.69
CA MET A 156 1.93 0.11 11.84
C MET A 156 2.69 1.12 12.72
N HIS A 157 3.99 0.96 12.97
CA HIS A 157 4.75 2.01 13.65
C HIS A 157 4.92 3.25 12.74
N SER A 158 4.85 4.48 13.25
CA SER A 158 4.97 5.69 12.41
C SER A 158 6.29 5.83 11.66
N GLY A 159 7.36 5.23 12.20
CA GLY A 159 8.69 5.18 11.59
C GLY A 159 8.88 4.14 10.48
N THR A 160 7.80 3.62 9.86
CA THR A 160 7.84 2.52 8.86
C THR A 160 8.41 2.93 7.49
N SER A 161 9.54 3.64 7.48
CA SER A 161 10.37 3.89 6.29
C SER A 161 11.63 3.00 6.21
N SER A 162 11.83 2.11 7.20
CA SER A 162 13.06 1.32 7.38
C SER A 162 12.86 -0.18 7.11
N PRO A 163 13.83 -0.92 6.54
CA PRO A 163 13.70 -2.36 6.24
C PRO A 163 13.53 -3.29 7.46
N ASN A 164 13.68 -2.78 8.68
CA ASN A 164 13.75 -3.59 9.91
C ASN A 164 12.41 -3.69 10.67
N HIS A 165 11.28 -3.76 9.96
CA HIS A 165 9.95 -3.91 10.58
C HIS A 165 9.51 -5.38 10.57
N SER A 166 8.96 -5.84 11.70
CA SER A 166 8.32 -7.14 11.81
C SER A 166 7.04 -7.14 10.96
N PRO A 167 6.72 -8.22 10.23
CA PRO A 167 5.44 -8.37 9.54
C PRO A 167 4.25 -8.54 10.51
N ASP A 168 4.43 -8.28 11.81
CA ASP A 168 3.38 -8.45 12.81
C ASP A 168 2.38 -7.29 12.76
N LEU A 169 1.10 -7.65 12.59
CA LEU A 169 -0.05 -6.76 12.60
C LEU A 169 -0.95 -6.97 13.84
N ARG A 170 -0.58 -7.85 14.78
CA ARG A 170 -1.43 -8.22 15.93
C ARG A 170 -1.60 -7.08 16.93
N CYS A 171 -0.64 -6.16 17.00
CA CYS A 171 -0.79 -4.91 17.75
C CYS A 171 -1.83 -3.98 17.12
N SER A 172 -1.90 -4.00 15.79
CA SER A 172 -2.72 -3.11 15.00
C SER A 172 -4.17 -3.59 15.00
N GLN A 173 -5.04 -2.89 15.74
CA GLN A 173 -6.47 -3.18 15.73
C GLN A 173 -7.11 -2.59 14.48
N LEU A 174 -7.83 -3.42 13.73
CA LEU A 174 -8.83 -2.92 12.78
C LEU A 174 -9.90 -2.19 13.58
N ASN A 175 -10.11 -0.91 13.31
CA ASN A 175 -11.24 -0.19 13.87
C ASN A 175 -12.53 -0.87 13.38
N ARG A 176 -13.31 -1.45 14.31
CA ARG A 176 -14.60 -2.10 14.02
C ARG A 176 -15.68 -1.06 13.79
#